data_AF-A0AAE2YH31-F1
#
_entry.id   AF-A0AAE2YH31-F1
#
_cell.length_a   1.000
_cell.length_b   1.000
_cell.length_c   1.000
_cell.angle_alpha   90.00
_cell.angle_beta   90.00
_cell.angle_gamma   90.00
#
_symmetry.space_group_name_H-M   'P 1'
#
loop_
_entity.id
_entity.type
_entity.pdbx_description
1 polymer ?
#
loop_
_entity_poly.entity_id
_entity_poly.type
_entity_poly.pdbx_seq_one_letter_code
_entity_poly.pdbx_strand_id
1 'polypeptide(L)'
;MSGMSTSQTNRLPPEIVNLYISLLQEESSEVFACAERSPEFFIRVNTLKKPRSEIVKRLEEKGVKLSSLGWFQRRLQNTQTQRKPS
;
A
#
# COMPACT_ATOMS: atom_id res chain seq x y z
N MET A 1 24.92 24.51 18.73
CA MET A 1 24.32 23.33 18.07
C MET A 1 22.87 23.28 18.49
N SER A 2 21.99 23.80 17.64
CA SER A 2 20.61 24.10 17.99
C SER A 2 19.73 22.86 17.84
N GLY A 3 18.91 22.60 18.84
CA GLY A 3 18.09 21.41 19.00
C GLY A 3 17.19 21.14 17.80
N MET A 4 17.22 19.89 17.34
CA MET A 4 16.17 19.33 16.50
C MET A 4 14.92 19.19 17.36
N SER A 5 14.01 20.13 17.19
CA SER A 5 12.64 20.09 17.67
C SER A 5 11.95 18.89 17.02
N THR A 6 12.05 17.70 17.62
CA THR A 6 11.23 16.56 17.22
C THR A 6 9.82 16.82 17.70
N SER A 7 8.98 17.32 16.80
CA SER A 7 7.52 17.25 16.92
C SER A 7 7.13 15.78 17.13
N GLN A 8 7.07 15.33 18.38
CA GLN A 8 6.66 13.98 18.74
C GLN A 8 5.13 13.88 18.67
N THR A 9 4.61 13.62 17.47
CA THR A 9 3.28 13.02 17.26
C THR A 9 3.35 11.51 17.03
N ASN A 10 4.55 10.93 17.14
CA ASN A 10 4.74 9.50 16.89
C ASN A 10 4.61 8.70 18.19
N ARG A 11 3.56 7.88 18.31
CA ARG A 11 3.26 7.05 19.51
C ARG A 11 4.23 5.86 19.71
N LEU A 12 5.30 5.78 18.92
CA LEU A 12 6.25 4.68 18.97
C LEU A 12 7.20 4.83 20.16
N PRO A 13 7.63 3.72 20.81
CA PRO A 13 8.68 3.76 21.81
C PRO A 13 9.98 4.37 21.25
N PRO A 14 10.75 5.13 22.05
CA PRO A 14 11.99 5.77 21.59
C PRO A 14 13.02 4.81 20.98
N GLU A 15 13.11 3.59 21.50
CA GLU A 15 14.02 2.56 21.00
C GLU A 15 13.70 2.17 19.55
N ILE A 16 12.41 2.13 19.22
CA ILE A 16 11.92 1.84 17.86
C ILE A 16 12.22 3.02 16.94
N VAL A 17 11.96 4.25 17.39
CA VAL A 17 12.28 5.47 16.62
C VAL A 17 13.76 5.51 16.26
N ASN A 18 14.64 5.27 17.24
CA ASN A 18 16.08 5.27 17.04
C ASN A 18 16.53 4.15 16.09
N LEU A 19 15.90 2.98 16.15
CA LEU A 19 16.17 1.88 15.21
C LEU A 19 15.83 2.28 13.77
N TYR A 20 14.66 2.88 13.54
CA TYR A 20 14.27 3.37 12.21
C TYR A 20 15.20 4.46 11.69
N ILE A 21 15.60 5.41 12.53
CA ILE A 21 16.59 6.45 12.16
C ILE A 21 17.94 5.81 11.81
N SER A 22 18.40 4.83 12.59
CA SER A 22 19.67 4.14 12.32
C SER A 22 19.66 3.34 11.02
N LEU A 23 18.53 2.71 10.67
CA LEU A 23 18.42 1.84 9.50
C LEU A 23 18.15 2.62 8.21
N LEU A 24 17.32 3.66 8.28
CA LEU A 24 16.80 4.36 7.10
C LEU A 24 17.33 5.80 6.95
N GLN A 25 18.01 6.31 7.98
CA GLN A 25 18.60 7.65 8.00
C GLN A 25 17.55 8.71 7.64
N GLU A 26 17.77 9.49 6.59
CA GLU A 26 16.88 10.56 6.14
C GLU A 26 15.48 10.05 5.74
N GLU A 27 15.37 8.82 5.23
CA GLU A 27 14.10 8.20 4.83
C GLU A 27 13.20 7.84 6.02
N SER A 28 13.76 7.78 7.24
CA SER A 28 12.96 7.50 8.45
C SER A 28 11.86 8.53 8.68
N SER A 29 12.11 9.78 8.27
CA SER A 29 11.14 10.87 8.38
C SER A 29 9.89 10.63 7.54
N GLU A 30 10.03 10.08 6.33
CA GLU A 30 8.91 9.74 5.44
C GLU A 30 8.09 8.58 5.99
N VAL A 31 8.76 7.58 6.59
CA VAL A 31 8.10 6.43 7.23
C VAL A 31 7.23 6.91 8.38
N PHE A 32 7.76 7.77 9.25
CA PHE A 32 7.01 8.31 10.38
C PHE A 32 5.83 9.17 9.90
N ALA A 33 6.05 10.04 8.92
CA ALA A 33 4.98 10.85 8.33
C ALA A 33 3.89 10.00 7.66
N CYS A 34 4.25 8.87 7.06
CA CYS A 34 3.27 7.92 6.49
C CYS A 34 2.53 7.14 7.58
N ALA A 35 3.20 6.73 8.65
CA ALA A 35 2.61 5.95 9.74
C ALA A 35 1.54 6.73 10.53
N GLU A 36 1.63 8.06 10.56
CA GLU A 36 0.63 8.93 11.19
C GLU A 36 -0.63 9.14 10.33
N ARG A 37 -0.57 8.81 9.02
CA ARG A 37 -1.73 8.94 8.13
C ARG A 37 -2.70 7.77 8.32
N SER A 38 -4.00 8.06 8.24
CA SER A 38 -5.01 7.02 8.16
C SER A 38 -4.78 6.16 6.91
N PRO A 39 -4.86 4.82 7.01
CA PRO A 39 -4.66 3.96 5.88
C PRO A 39 -5.71 4.22 4.80
N GLU A 40 -5.27 4.16 3.55
CA GLU A 40 -6.19 4.19 2.42
C GLU A 40 -7.10 2.96 2.44
N PHE A 41 -8.33 3.13 1.95
CA PHE A 41 -9.30 2.04 1.89
C PHE A 41 -9.04 1.17 0.66
N PHE A 42 -8.74 -0.11 0.88
CA PHE A 42 -8.51 -1.08 -0.19
C PHE A 42 -9.57 -2.19 -0.19
N ILE A 43 -9.89 -2.69 -1.39
CA ILE A 43 -10.79 -3.83 -1.56
C ILE A 43 -10.11 -4.94 -2.36
N ARG A 44 -10.31 -6.19 -1.93
CA ARG A 44 -9.94 -7.37 -2.71
C ARG A 44 -11.21 -8.06 -3.20
N VAL A 45 -11.40 -8.08 -4.52
CA VAL A 45 -12.55 -8.77 -5.13
C VAL A 45 -12.36 -10.29 -5.04
N ASN A 46 -13.38 -10.99 -4.52
CA ASN A 46 -13.42 -12.45 -4.56
C ASN A 46 -13.93 -12.94 -5.92
N THR A 47 -13.00 -13.27 -6.81
CA THR A 47 -13.28 -13.67 -8.19
C THR A 47 -13.92 -15.05 -8.33
N LEU A 48 -13.88 -15.91 -7.29
CA LEU A 48 -14.58 -17.20 -7.28
C LEU A 48 -16.10 -17.03 -7.17
N LYS A 49 -16.56 -15.90 -6.60
CA LYS A 49 -17.98 -15.60 -6.46
C LYS A 49 -18.50 -14.71 -7.59
N LYS A 50 -17.73 -13.67 -7.96
CA LYS A 50 -18.13 -12.68 -8.97
C LYS A 50 -16.93 -12.15 -9.75
N PRO A 51 -17.08 -11.91 -11.07
CA PRO A 51 -16.01 -11.32 -11.86
C PRO A 51 -15.69 -9.88 -11.39
N ARG A 52 -14.40 -9.50 -11.48
CA ARG A 52 -13.92 -8.16 -11.09
C ARG A 52 -14.67 -7.05 -11.81
N SER A 53 -14.93 -7.21 -13.11
CA SER A 53 -15.63 -6.21 -13.93
C SER A 53 -17.02 -5.87 -13.39
N GLU A 54 -17.78 -6.87 -12.94
CA GLU A 54 -19.11 -6.66 -12.36
C GLU A 54 -19.04 -5.90 -11.03
N ILE A 55 -18.08 -6.24 -10.17
CA ILE A 55 -17.90 -5.54 -8.88
C ILE A 55 -17.45 -4.11 -9.07
N VAL A 56 -16.50 -3.87 -9.98
CA VAL A 56 -16.02 -2.51 -10.32
C VAL A 56 -17.18 -1.66 -10.83
N LYS A 57 -17.94 -2.15 -11.81
CA LYS A 57 -19.10 -1.45 -12.36
C LYS A 57 -20.11 -1.06 -11.27
N ARG A 58 -20.49 -2.01 -10.40
CA ARG A 58 -21.44 -1.75 -9.30
C ARG A 58 -20.95 -0.71 -8.30
N LEU A 59 -19.64 -0.61 -8.06
CA LEU A 59 -19.06 0.36 -7.14
C LEU A 59 -18.99 1.75 -7.78
N GLU A 60 -18.62 1.82 -9.06
CA GLU A 60 -18.61 3.06 -9.85
C GLU A 60 -20.03 3.64 -10.00
N GLU A 61 -21.03 2.79 -10.23
CA GLU A 61 -22.46 3.19 -10.24
C GLU A 61 -22.93 3.80 -8.91
N LYS A 62 -22.24 3.49 -7.79
CA LYS A 62 -22.48 4.08 -6.47
C LYS A 62 -21.60 5.31 -6.19
N GLY A 63 -20.87 5.80 -7.18
CA GLY A 63 -19.98 6.95 -7.06
C GLY A 63 -18.64 6.65 -6.39
N VAL A 64 -18.30 5.38 -6.19
CA VAL A 64 -17.00 5.01 -5.62
C VAL A 64 -15.92 5.12 -6.70
N LYS A 65 -14.93 5.97 -6.48
CA LYS A 65 -13.75 6.07 -7.33
C LYS A 65 -12.75 4.98 -6.94
N LEU A 66 -12.36 4.15 -7.89
CA LEU A 66 -11.41 3.06 -7.67
C LEU A 66 -10.12 3.31 -8.44
N SER A 67 -8.98 3.05 -7.79
CA SER A 67 -7.67 2.99 -8.42
C SER A 67 -7.13 1.57 -8.35
N SER A 68 -6.40 1.13 -9.38
CA SER A 68 -5.77 -0.19 -9.38
C SER A 68 -4.44 -0.18 -8.65
N LEU A 69 -4.21 -1.18 -7.80
CA LEU A 69 -2.90 -1.39 -7.16
C LEU A 69 -1.93 -2.05 -8.15
N GLY A 70 -0.94 -1.27 -8.63
CA GLY A 70 -0.03 -1.69 -9.70
C GLY A 70 0.84 -2.91 -9.37
N TRP A 71 1.09 -3.20 -8.10
CA TRP A 71 1.91 -4.34 -7.68
C TRP A 71 1.17 -5.69 -7.68
N PHE A 72 -0.16 -5.71 -7.83
CA PHE A 72 -0.94 -6.95 -7.90
C PHE A 72 -0.98 -7.58 -9.32
N GLN A 73 -0.50 -6.86 -10.34
CA GLN A 73 -0.69 -7.22 -11.75
C GLN A 73 0.26 -8.33 -12.25
N ARG A 74 1.32 -8.68 -11.50
CA ARG A 74 2.44 -9.53 -11.99
C ARG A 74 2.17 -11.04 -12.03
N ARG A 75 1.12 -11.56 -11.39
CA ARG A 75 0.89 -13.03 -11.33
C ARG A 75 0.14 -13.64 -12.51
N LEU A 76 -0.57 -12.85 -13.32
CA LEU A 76 -1.44 -13.39 -14.39
C LEU A 76 -0.80 -13.38 -15.78
N GLN A 77 0.26 -12.59 -16.00
CA GLN A 77 0.94 -12.54 -17.30
C GLN A 77 1.87 -13.74 -17.54
N ASN A 78 2.50 -14.27 -16.48
CA ASN A 78 3.44 -15.39 -16.62
C ASN A 78 2.77 -16.74 -16.91
N THR A 79 1.45 -16.84 -16.77
CA THR A 79 0.72 -18.11 -17.00
C THR A 79 0.27 -18.29 -18.45
N GLN A 80 0.28 -17.24 -19.30
CA GLN A 80 -0.07 -17.36 -20.72
C GLN A 80 1.12 -17.71 -21.62
N THR A 81 2.37 -17.47 -21.19
CA THR A 81 3.55 -17.67 -22.03
C THR A 81 4.03 -19.14 -22.11
N GLN A 82 3.41 -20.08 -21.39
CA GLN A 82 3.89 -21.48 -21.31
C GLN A 82 3.03 -22.54 -22.01
N ARG A 83 2.19 -22.19 -22.99
CA ARG A 83 1.57 -23.20 -23.87
C ARG A 83 2.03 -23.03 -25.32
N LYS A 84 3.18 -23.62 -25.65
CA LYS A 84 3.48 -24.02 -27.03
C LYS A 84 2.89 -25.42 -27.25
N PRO A 85 2.15 -25.66 -28.35
CA PRO A 85 1.74 -27.01 -28.73
C PRO A 85 2.98 -27.79 -29.21
N SER A 86 3.09 -29.03 -28.75
CA SER A 86 3.96 -30.06 -29.34
C SER A 86 3.18 -30.79 -30.44
#